data_AF-A0A366DL57-F1
#
_entry.id   AF-A0A366DL57-F1
#
_cell.length_a   1.000
_cell.length_b   1.000
_cell.length_c   1.000
_cell.angle_alpha   90.00
_cell.angle_beta   90.00
_cell.angle_gamma   90.00
#
_symmetry.space_group_name_H-M   'P 1'
#
loop_
_entity.id
_entity.type
_entity.pdbx_description
1 polymer ?
#
loop_
_entity_poly.entity_id
_entity_poly.type
_entity_poly.pdbx_seq_one_letter_code
_entity_poly.pdbx_strand_id
1 'polypeptide(L)' 'MLDRDEIFMVVAGRLDVCGRVLEAGESAVIPAGEPIAVGNPGDEPAVAHVVIAAGFEATMADGSTMSPPWAR' A
#
# COMPACT_ATOMS: atom_id res chain seq x y z
N MET A 1 5.66 1.41 8.04
CA MET A 1 6.54 2.26 7.19
C MET A 1 7.34 1.33 6.29
N LEU A 2 7.61 1.72 5.05
CA LEU A 2 8.44 0.95 4.10
C LEU A 2 9.70 1.75 3.76
N ASP A 3 10.79 1.07 3.43
CA ASP A 3 12.07 1.68 3.04
C ASP A 3 12.21 1.91 1.52
N ARG A 4 11.15 1.60 0.77
CA ARG A 4 10.98 1.82 -0.67
C ARG A 4 9.60 2.40 -0.93
N ASP A 5 9.48 3.15 -2.02
CA ASP A 5 8.20 3.66 -2.48
C ASP A 5 7.25 2.51 -2.83
N GLU A 6 5.98 2.66 -2.48
CA GLU A 6 4.92 1.71 -2.79
C GLU A 6 3.85 2.38 -3.63
N ILE A 7 3.41 1.70 -4.70
CA ILE A 7 2.43 2.22 -5.64
C ILE A 7 1.17 1.36 -5.54
N PHE A 8 0.03 2.01 -5.36
CA PHE A 8 -1.29 1.41 -5.43
C PHE A 8 -1.97 1.87 -6.73
N MET A 9 -2.42 0.93 -7.55
CA MET A 9 -3.27 1.20 -8.72
C MET A 9 -4.57 0.43 -8.57
N VAL A 10 -5.69 1.14 -8.42
CA VAL A 10 -6.99 0.53 -8.17
C VAL A 10 -7.58 0.03 -9.50
N VAL A 11 -7.98 -1.23 -9.52
CA VAL A 11 -8.59 -1.91 -10.66
C VAL A 11 -10.11 -1.99 -10.51
N ALA A 12 -10.61 -2.17 -9.28
CA ALA A 12 -12.03 -2.20 -8.98
C ALA A 12 -12.30 -1.79 -7.52
N GLY A 13 -13.53 -1.33 -7.25
CA GLY A 13 -13.94 -0.87 -5.93
C GLY A 13 -13.32 0.48 -5.54
N ARG A 14 -13.28 0.74 -4.22
CA ARG A 14 -12.73 1.97 -3.64
C ARG A 14 -11.66 1.59 -2.62
N LEU A 15 -10.52 2.29 -2.65
CA LEU A 15 -9.42 2.05 -1.74
C LEU A 15 -9.04 3.36 -1.03
N ASP A 16 -9.14 3.40 0.29
CA ASP A 16 -8.54 4.47 1.08
C ASP A 16 -7.05 4.17 1.25
N VAL A 17 -6.20 5.03 0.71
CA VAL A 17 -4.75 4.98 0.87
C VAL A 17 -4.32 6.23 1.60
N CYS A 18 -3.92 6.08 2.87
CA CYS A 18 -3.47 7.16 3.76
C CYS A 18 -4.46 8.36 3.85
N GLY A 19 -5.76 8.09 3.91
CA GLY A 19 -6.82 9.09 4.02
C GLY A 19 -7.33 9.62 2.68
N ARG A 20 -6.74 9.17 1.56
CA ARG A 20 -7.20 9.50 0.21
C ARG A 20 -7.94 8.31 -0.38
N VAL A 21 -9.22 8.50 -0.67
CA VAL A 21 -10.01 7.49 -1.38
C VAL A 21 -9.71 7.56 -2.87
N LEU A 22 -9.27 6.43 -3.42
CA LEU A 22 -9.02 6.17 -4.83
C LEU A 22 -10.12 5.28 -5.41
N GLU A 23 -10.46 5.52 -6.67
CA GLU A 23 -11.39 4.71 -7.46
C GLU A 23 -10.67 3.97 -8.59
N ALA A 24 -11.39 3.06 -9.28
CA ALA A 24 -10.84 2.29 -10.38
C ALA A 24 -10.22 3.20 -11.47
N GLY A 25 -8.96 2.90 -11.83
CA GLY A 25 -8.15 3.69 -12.77
C GLY A 25 -7.27 4.74 -12.10
N GLU A 26 -7.44 5.00 -10.80
CA GLU A 26 -6.59 5.93 -10.06
C GLU A 26 -5.42 5.22 -9.38
N SER A 27 -4.39 6.01 -9.07
CA SER A 27 -3.18 5.53 -8.40
C SER A 27 -2.67 6.49 -7.34
N ALA A 28 -2.01 5.95 -6.32
CA ALA A 28 -1.22 6.70 -5.36
C ALA A 28 0.18 6.11 -5.22
N VAL A 29 1.14 6.98 -4.95
CA VAL A 29 2.50 6.61 -4.54
C VAL A 29 2.65 6.99 -3.09
N ILE A 30 3.12 6.05 -2.28
CA ILE A 30 3.47 6.27 -0.88
C ILE A 30 4.99 6.32 -0.80
N PRO A 31 5.57 7.49 -0.49
CA PRO A 31 7.00 7.62 -0.35
C PRO A 31 7.57 6.71 0.74
N ALA A 32 8.78 6.23 0.53
CA ALA A 32 9.56 5.57 1.57
C ALA A 32 9.65 6.44 2.83
N GLY A 33 9.62 5.82 4.00
CA GLY A 33 9.68 6.53 5.28
C GLY A 33 8.33 7.03 5.80
N GLU A 34 7.24 6.92 5.02
CA GLU A 34 5.92 7.32 5.49
C GLU A 34 5.15 6.14 6.15
N PRO A 35 4.32 6.42 7.18
CA PRO A 35 3.35 5.45 7.67
C PRO A 35 2.36 5.09 6.55
N ILE A 36 2.10 3.79 6.39
CA ILE A 36 1.16 3.29 5.39
C ILE A 36 -0.07 2.76 6.10
N ALA A 37 -1.24 3.20 5.65
CA ALA A 37 -2.53 2.69 6.07
C ALA A 37 -3.43 2.51 4.85
N VAL A 38 -4.07 1.35 4.75
CA VAL A 38 -4.98 1.02 3.66
C VAL A 38 -6.31 0.55 4.24
N GLY A 39 -7.40 1.06 3.69
CA GLY A 39 -8.77 0.66 4.05
C GLY A 39 -9.62 0.41 2.82
N ASN A 40 -10.62 -0.45 2.95
CA ASN A 40 -11.68 -0.59 1.95
C ASN A 40 -12.96 0.06 2.51
N PRO A 41 -13.25 1.34 2.18
CA PRO A 41 -14.43 2.04 2.67
C PRO A 41 -15.71 1.69 1.89
N GLY A 42 -15.63 0.85 0.87
CA GLY A 42 -16.78 0.42 0.07
C GLY A 42 -17.46 -0.83 0.61
N ASP A 43 -18.67 -1.09 0.12
CA ASP A 43 -19.45 -2.29 0.47
C ASP A 43 -19.05 -3.52 -0.36
N GLU A 44 -18.16 -3.34 -1.34
CA GLU A 44 -17.66 -4.37 -2.24
C GLU A 44 -16.14 -4.53 -2.12
N PRO A 45 -15.57 -5.70 -2.50
CA PRO A 45 -14.12 -5.88 -2.52
C PRO A 45 -13.41 -4.84 -3.40
N ALA A 46 -12.39 -4.20 -2.84
CA ALA A 46 -11.42 -3.43 -3.63
C ALA A 46 -10.37 -4.37 -4.23
N VAL A 47 -10.02 -4.12 -5.49
CA VAL A 47 -8.94 -4.84 -6.19
C VAL A 47 -7.92 -3.81 -6.64
N ALA A 48 -6.65 -4.03 -6.31
CA ALA A 48 -5.57 -3.14 -6.70
C ALA A 48 -4.30 -3.93 -7.05
N HIS A 49 -3.51 -3.38 -7.96
CA HIS A 49 -2.11 -3.75 -8.10
C HIS A 49 -1.29 -2.97 -7.08
N VAL A 50 -0.49 -3.70 -6.30
CA VAL A 50 0.50 -3.12 -5.39
C VAL A 50 1.87 -3.40 -5.97
N VAL A 51 2.64 -2.34 -6.18
CA VAL A 51 3.98 -2.42 -6.79
C VAL A 51 4.98 -1.76 -5.86
N ILE A 52 6.02 -2.52 -5.51
CA ILE A 52 7.14 -2.08 -4.69
C ILE A 52 8.41 -2.74 -5.21
N ALA A 53 9.54 -2.03 -5.08
CA ALA A 53 10.83 -2.60 -5.44
C ALA A 53 11.16 -3.81 -4.55
N ALA A 54 11.64 -4.90 -5.17
CA ALA A 54 12.15 -6.04 -4.45
C ALA A 54 13.32 -5.62 -3.52
N GLY A 55 13.47 -6.34 -2.41
CA GLY A 55 14.44 -6.09 -1.35
C GLY A 55 13.98 -5.10 -0.28
N PHE A 56 12.69 -4.76 -0.22
CA PHE A 56 12.16 -3.84 0.80
C PHE A 56 12.04 -4.49 2.18
N GLU A 57 12.09 -3.65 3.21
CA GLU A 57 11.77 -3.98 4.59
C GLU A 57 10.61 -3.12 5.11
N ALA A 58 9.73 -3.74 5.88
CA ALA A 58 8.65 -3.06 6.56
C ALA A 58 8.98 -2.89 8.05
N THR A 59 8.79 -1.69 8.58
CA THR A 59 8.77 -1.42 10.02
C THR A 59 7.32 -1.35 10.50
N MET A 60 6.99 -2.22 11.45
CA MET A 60 5.68 -2.31 12.10
C MET A 60 5.51 -1.22 13.17
N ALA A 61 4.27 -1.04 13.65
CA ALA A 61 3.95 0.00 14.64
C ALA A 61 4.67 -0.19 15.99
N ASP A 62 5.06 -1.41 16.33
CA ASP A 62 5.84 -1.75 17.52
C ASP A 62 7.36 -1.60 17.33
N GLY A 63 7.80 -1.15 16.15
CA GLY A 63 9.21 -0.99 15.77
C GLY A 63 9.89 -2.26 15.28
N SER A 64 9.21 -3.41 15.27
CA SER A 64 9.76 -4.64 14.68
C SER A 64 9.90 -4.50 13.15
N THR A 65 10.91 -5.15 12.59
CA THR A 65 11.09 -5.22 11.13
C THR A 65 10.65 -6.58 10.60
N MET A 66 10.07 -6.57 9.41
CA MET A 66 9.81 -7.78 8.64
C MET A 66 10.05 -7.57 7.15
N SER A 67 10.49 -8.63 6.48
CA SER A 67 10.53 -8.70 5.03
C SER A 67 9.59 -9.79 4.57
N PRO A 68 8.50 -9.47 3.85
CA PRO A 68 7.53 -10.46 3.42
C PRO A 68 8.09 -11.34 2.29
N PRO A 69 7.52 -12.53 2.03
CA PRO A 69 8.05 -13.46 1.03
C PRO A 69 8.15 -12.90 -0.40
N TRP A 70 7.29 -11.94 -0.76
CA TRP A 70 7.28 -11.28 -2.06
C TRP A 70 8.25 -10.11 -2.18
N ALA A 71 8.94 -9.74 -1.09
CA ALA A 71 10.03 -8.79 -1.13
C ALA A 71 11.33 -9.40 -1.69
N ARG A 72 11.34 -10.69 -2.05
CA ARG A 72 12.52 -11.38 -2.59
C ARG A 72 12.63 -11.29 -4.10
#